data_AF-A0A444EVF8-F1
#
_entry.id   AF-A0A444EVF8-F1
#
_cell.length_a   1.000
_cell.length_b   1.000
_cell.length_c   1.000
_cell.angle_alpha   90.00
_cell.angle_beta   90.00
_cell.angle_gamma   90.00
#
_symmetry.space_group_name_H-M   'P 1'
#
loop_
_entity.id
_entity.type
_entity.pdbx_description
1 polymer ?
#
loop_
_entity_poly.entity_id
_entity_poly.type
_entity_poly.pdbx_seq_one_letter_code
_entity_poly.pdbx_strand_id
1 'polypeptide(L)'
;MEQHKLVVISSFVAFFLLQSTLAASQEVEDEKEFSYQTGSELGPEHWGEIHKEWVACGDGHKQSPIDISHKRVRILPNLGGLRRSYRPAMAIVENRGHDIMVRTRHPNLSPTNCFSLTDDFLLHKAQMGG
;
A
#
# COMPACT_ATOMS: atom_id res chain seq x y z
N MET A 1 34.94 10.08 -45.02
CA MET A 1 35.29 9.98 -43.58
C MET A 1 34.24 10.65 -42.68
N GLU A 2 33.62 11.76 -43.10
CA GLU A 2 32.63 12.49 -42.30
C GLU A 2 31.25 11.80 -42.18
N GLN A 3 30.75 11.14 -43.24
CA GLN A 3 29.45 10.44 -43.16
C GLN A 3 29.46 9.24 -42.21
N HIS A 4 30.55 8.47 -42.18
CA HIS A 4 30.68 7.36 -41.24
C HIS A 4 30.70 7.84 -39.78
N LYS A 5 31.30 9.00 -39.48
CA LYS A 5 31.27 9.60 -38.14
C LYS A 5 29.84 10.01 -37.76
N LEU A 6 29.09 10.60 -38.69
CA LEU A 6 27.70 11.02 -38.45
C LEU A 6 26.79 9.83 -38.14
N VAL A 7 26.92 8.73 -38.90
CA VAL A 7 26.13 7.50 -38.69
C VAL A 7 26.48 6.85 -37.35
N VAL A 8 27.76 6.80 -36.99
CA VAL A 8 28.21 6.25 -35.70
C VAL A 8 27.69 7.10 -34.55
N ILE A 9 27.80 8.43 -34.62
CA ILE A 9 27.28 9.34 -33.59
C ILE A 9 25.75 9.19 -33.46
N SER A 10 25.04 9.14 -34.58
CA SER A 10 23.58 8.93 -34.58
C SER A 10 23.18 7.59 -33.94
N SER A 11 23.95 6.53 -34.18
CA SER A 11 23.73 5.21 -33.57
C SER A 11 23.96 5.23 -32.06
N PHE A 12 25.05 5.86 -31.60
CA PHE A 12 25.32 6.03 -30.17
C PHE A 12 24.26 6.87 -29.47
N VAL A 13 23.78 7.95 -30.09
CA VAL A 13 22.68 8.77 -29.57
C VAL A 13 21.39 7.96 -29.50
N ALA A 14 21.03 7.23 -30.55
CA ALA A 14 19.84 6.38 -30.56
C ALA A 14 19.91 5.28 -29.48
N PHE A 15 21.07 4.66 -29.29
CA PHE A 15 21.28 3.67 -28.24
C PHE A 15 21.17 4.29 -26.84
N PHE A 16 21.76 5.47 -26.60
CA PHE A 16 21.59 6.19 -25.34
C PHE A 16 20.14 6.58 -25.06
N LEU A 17 19.41 7.04 -26.07
CA LEU A 17 17.98 7.34 -25.97
C LEU A 17 17.13 6.09 -25.68
N LEU A 18 17.52 4.94 -26.23
CA LEU A 18 16.87 3.66 -25.98
C LEU A 18 17.18 3.08 -24.58
N GLN A 19 18.35 3.37 -24.02
CA GLN A 19 18.70 2.99 -22.65
C GLN A 19 17.96 3.84 -21.61
N SER A 20 17.71 5.13 -21.90
CA SER A 20 16.98 6.02 -21.01
C SER A 20 15.49 5.68 -20.88
N THR A 21 14.88 5.03 -21.87
CA THR A 21 13.48 4.56 -21.79
C THR A 21 13.33 3.26 -21.01
N LEU A 22 14.39 2.47 -20.86
CA LEU A 22 14.38 1.22 -20.08
C LEU A 22 14.53 1.46 -18.57
N ALA A 23 14.90 2.68 -18.15
CA ALA A 23 14.75 3.16 -16.78
C ALA A 23 13.29 3.54 -16.46
N ALA A 24 12.34 2.72 -16.95
CA ALA A 24 10.96 2.80 -16.52
C ALA A 24 10.94 2.60 -15.00
N SER A 25 10.50 3.64 -14.30
CA SER A 25 10.10 3.55 -12.91
C SER A 25 9.27 2.28 -12.75
N GLN A 26 9.58 1.45 -11.74
CA GLN A 26 8.63 0.45 -11.29
C GLN A 26 7.39 1.25 -10.86
N GLU A 27 6.41 1.35 -11.76
CA GLU A 27 5.13 1.94 -11.42
C GLU A 27 4.54 1.05 -10.34
N VAL A 28 4.19 1.72 -9.26
CA VAL A 28 3.48 1.22 -8.10
C VAL A 28 2.20 0.50 -8.57
N GLU A 29 1.65 -0.40 -7.75
CA GLU A 29 0.29 -0.93 -7.97
C GLU A 29 -0.66 0.21 -8.37
N ASP A 30 -1.58 -0.06 -9.31
CA ASP A 30 -2.41 0.94 -9.99
C ASP A 30 -3.12 1.88 -8.99
N GLU A 31 -2.57 3.08 -8.78
CA GLU A 31 -3.07 4.09 -7.82
C GLU A 31 -4.47 4.61 -8.16
N LYS A 32 -5.10 4.10 -9.22
CA LYS A 32 -6.41 4.54 -9.72
C LYS A 32 -7.54 3.58 -9.38
N GLU A 33 -7.28 2.44 -8.74
CA GLU A 33 -8.35 1.51 -8.37
C GLU A 33 -9.28 2.11 -7.30
N PHE A 34 -8.71 2.88 -6.36
CA PHE A 34 -9.45 3.67 -5.37
C PHE A 34 -8.74 4.98 -5.04
N SER A 35 -9.45 5.92 -4.43
CA SER A 35 -8.93 7.25 -4.08
C SER A 35 -9.33 7.66 -2.67
N TYR A 36 -8.51 8.51 -2.04
CA TYR A 36 -8.83 9.20 -0.79
C TYR A 36 -9.57 10.53 -1.01
N GLN A 37 -9.79 10.94 -2.26
CA GLN A 37 -10.48 12.19 -2.55
C GLN A 37 -11.97 12.07 -2.21
N THR A 38 -12.39 12.74 -1.15
CA THR A 38 -13.81 12.87 -0.73
C THR A 38 -14.67 13.37 -1.88
N GLY A 39 -15.77 12.67 -2.14
CA GLY A 39 -16.76 13.03 -3.17
C GLY A 39 -16.39 12.64 -4.59
N SER A 40 -15.30 11.89 -4.78
CA SER A 40 -15.00 11.21 -6.04
C SER A 40 -15.78 9.91 -6.15
N GLU A 41 -16.07 9.45 -7.38
CA GLU A 41 -16.66 8.12 -7.65
C GLU A 41 -15.78 6.97 -7.13
N LEU A 42 -14.48 7.21 -6.96
CA LEU A 42 -13.52 6.27 -6.38
C LEU A 42 -13.16 6.64 -4.93
N GLY A 43 -13.86 7.62 -4.35
CA GLY A 43 -13.61 8.15 -3.03
C GLY A 43 -14.05 7.19 -1.91
N PRO A 44 -13.67 7.46 -0.66
CA PRO A 44 -13.97 6.59 0.48
C PRO A 44 -15.46 6.32 0.70
N GLU A 45 -16.32 7.24 0.26
CA GLU A 45 -17.77 7.10 0.35
C GLU A 45 -18.31 5.97 -0.56
N HIS A 46 -17.57 5.60 -1.60
CA HIS A 46 -17.98 4.67 -2.65
C HIS A 46 -17.16 3.38 -2.72
N TRP A 47 -16.16 3.18 -1.84
CA TRP A 47 -15.29 1.99 -1.92
C TRP A 47 -16.05 0.65 -1.89
N GLY A 48 -17.17 0.57 -1.17
CA GLY A 48 -17.98 -0.65 -1.14
C GLY A 48 -18.69 -0.99 -2.46
N GLU A 49 -18.79 -0.03 -3.37
CA GLU A 49 -19.48 -0.14 -4.66
C GLU A 49 -18.52 -0.50 -5.81
N ILE A 50 -17.22 -0.25 -5.64
CA ILE A 50 -16.21 -0.46 -6.69
C ILE A 50 -16.06 -1.96 -7.00
N HIS A 51 -15.94 -2.80 -5.97
CA HIS A 51 -15.83 -4.25 -6.11
C HIS A 51 -16.75 -4.99 -5.14
N LYS A 52 -17.29 -6.14 -5.56
CA LYS A 52 -18.24 -6.93 -4.76
C LYS A 52 -17.65 -7.39 -3.43
N GLU A 53 -16.38 -7.75 -3.43
CA GLU A 53 -15.67 -8.18 -2.24
C GLU A 53 -15.26 -7.02 -1.30
N TRP A 54 -15.49 -5.75 -1.70
CA TRP A 54 -15.34 -4.56 -0.85
C TRP A 54 -16.64 -4.12 -0.15
N VAL A 55 -17.74 -4.86 -0.27
CA VAL A 55 -19.05 -4.46 0.30
C VAL A 55 -18.99 -4.04 1.77
N ALA A 56 -18.10 -4.65 2.57
CA ALA A 56 -17.91 -4.30 3.98
C ALA A 56 -17.48 -2.83 4.20
N CYS A 57 -16.84 -2.19 3.22
CA CYS A 57 -16.44 -0.79 3.28
C CYS A 57 -17.64 0.17 3.27
N GLY A 58 -18.76 -0.23 2.65
CA GLY A 58 -20.02 0.50 2.65
C GLY A 58 -21.01 0.02 3.72
N ASP A 59 -21.22 -1.30 3.81
CA ASP A 59 -22.27 -1.90 4.64
C ASP A 59 -21.79 -2.34 6.03
N GLY A 60 -20.49 -2.29 6.29
CA GLY A 60 -19.91 -2.76 7.55
C GLY A 60 -20.24 -1.83 8.73
N HIS A 61 -20.68 -2.41 9.85
CA HIS A 61 -21.00 -1.66 11.08
C HIS A 61 -19.85 -1.59 12.10
N LYS A 62 -18.68 -2.16 11.77
CA LYS A 62 -17.50 -2.21 12.64
C LYS A 62 -16.23 -1.76 11.90
N GLN A 63 -16.38 -0.71 11.09
CA GLN A 63 -15.28 -0.13 10.32
C GLN A 63 -14.38 0.76 11.19
N SER A 64 -13.14 0.93 10.74
CA SER A 64 -12.16 1.88 11.27
C SER A 64 -11.84 2.95 10.23
N PRO A 65 -11.35 4.13 10.62
CA PRO A 65 -11.10 4.61 11.99
C PRO A 65 -12.39 4.95 12.76
N ILE A 66 -12.28 5.04 14.09
CA ILE A 66 -13.36 5.52 14.97
C ILE A 66 -12.88 6.70 15.81
N ASP A 67 -13.81 7.57 16.21
CA ASP A 67 -13.52 8.60 17.21
C ASP A 67 -13.31 7.97 18.59
N ILE A 68 -12.10 8.09 19.14
CA ILE A 68 -11.73 7.66 20.48
C ILE A 68 -11.71 8.89 21.40
N SER A 69 -12.86 9.17 22.02
CA SER A 69 -13.04 10.30 22.93
C SER A 69 -13.04 9.86 24.40
N HIS A 70 -12.36 10.62 25.27
CA HIS A 70 -12.29 10.35 26.72
C HIS A 70 -13.68 10.22 27.37
N LYS A 71 -14.72 10.83 26.78
CA LYS A 71 -16.10 10.79 27.28
C LYS A 71 -16.79 9.44 27.05
N ARG A 72 -16.35 8.66 26.06
CA ARG A 72 -17.00 7.42 25.59
C ARG A 72 -16.17 6.15 25.81
N VAL A 73 -14.94 6.29 26.32
CA VAL A 73 -14.07 5.15 26.63
C VAL A 73 -14.38 4.58 28.00
N ARG A 74 -14.23 3.26 28.13
CA ARG A 74 -14.26 2.57 29.42
C ARG A 74 -12.84 2.21 29.83
N ILE A 75 -12.39 2.70 30.98
CA ILE A 75 -11.09 2.34 31.54
C ILE A 75 -11.19 0.92 32.13
N LEU A 76 -10.34 0.03 31.62
CA LEU A 76 -10.27 -1.37 32.05
C LEU A 76 -8.89 -1.65 32.67
N PRO A 77 -8.69 -1.38 33.97
CA PRO A 77 -7.37 -1.51 34.61
C PRO A 77 -6.84 -2.94 34.60
N ASN A 78 -7.73 -3.93 34.50
CA ASN A 78 -7.38 -5.35 34.49
C ASN A 78 -6.80 -5.83 33.15
N LEU A 79 -6.79 -5.01 32.08
CA LEU A 79 -6.15 -5.38 30.82
C LEU A 79 -4.61 -5.44 30.93
N GLY A 80 -4.04 -4.82 31.96
CA GLY A 80 -2.60 -4.71 32.13
C GLY A 80 -1.94 -3.84 31.05
N GLY A 81 -0.61 -3.80 31.06
CA GLY A 81 0.18 -3.09 30.05
C GLY A 81 0.38 -3.93 28.79
N LEU A 82 0.45 -3.27 27.63
CA LEU A 82 0.78 -3.93 26.37
C LEU A 82 2.19 -4.55 26.42
N ARG A 83 2.26 -5.88 26.38
CA ARG A 83 3.52 -6.63 26.32
C ARG A 83 4.03 -6.67 24.88
N ARG A 84 5.25 -6.20 24.66
CA ARG A 84 5.90 -6.12 23.35
C ARG A 84 7.24 -6.83 23.39
N SER A 85 7.57 -7.56 22.34
CA SER A 85 8.85 -8.27 22.20
C SER A 85 9.39 -8.15 20.77
N TYR A 86 9.43 -6.91 20.26
CA TYR A 86 9.98 -6.63 18.94
C TYR A 86 11.49 -6.91 18.92
N ARG A 87 11.97 -7.42 17.79
CA ARG A 87 13.39 -7.69 17.56
C ARG A 87 13.85 -6.96 16.30
N PRO A 88 15.12 -6.52 16.22
CA PRO A 88 15.67 -6.02 14.97
C PRO A 88 15.50 -7.04 13.85
N ALA A 89 15.17 -6.55 12.66
CA ALA A 89 15.09 -7.33 11.43
C ALA A 89 15.56 -6.49 10.24
N MET A 90 15.91 -7.17 9.15
CA MET A 90 16.05 -6.48 7.88
C MET A 90 14.70 -5.94 7.47
N ALA A 91 14.66 -4.64 7.16
CA ALA A 91 13.46 -3.93 6.77
C ALA A 91 13.58 -3.48 5.31
N ILE A 92 12.47 -3.57 4.59
CA ILE A 92 12.30 -3.01 3.25
C ILE A 92 11.23 -1.93 3.38
N VAL A 93 11.55 -0.73 2.90
CA VAL A 93 10.59 0.38 2.82
C VAL A 93 10.03 0.39 1.41
N GLU A 94 8.71 0.33 1.29
CA GLU A 94 8.00 0.19 0.02
C GLU A 94 6.97 1.32 -0.10
N ASN A 95 6.97 2.01 -1.23
CA ASN A 95 5.88 2.90 -1.61
C ASN A 95 4.87 2.08 -2.40
N ARG A 96 3.64 1.98 -1.89
CA ARG A 96 2.52 1.26 -2.53
C ARG A 96 1.48 2.22 -3.09
N GLY A 97 1.83 3.50 -3.17
CA GLY A 97 1.06 4.56 -3.81
C GLY A 97 0.07 5.18 -2.86
N HIS A 98 -0.80 4.35 -2.29
CA HIS A 98 -1.76 4.76 -1.27
C HIS A 98 -1.15 4.87 0.13
N ASP A 99 -0.01 4.21 0.39
CA ASP A 99 0.74 4.30 1.65
C ASP A 99 2.23 3.96 1.51
N ILE A 100 2.99 4.22 2.57
CA ILE A 100 4.37 3.78 2.73
C ILE A 100 4.40 2.64 3.75
N MET A 101 4.88 1.48 3.34
CA MET A 101 4.99 0.28 4.16
C MET A 101 6.43 0.03 4.60
N VAL A 102 6.59 -0.47 5.83
CA VAL A 102 7.82 -1.14 6.26
C VAL A 102 7.57 -2.64 6.37
N ARG A 103 8.12 -3.41 5.43
CA ARG A 103 8.06 -4.87 5.43
C ARG A 103 9.31 -5.44 6.09
N THR A 104 9.14 -6.22 7.15
CA THR A 104 10.27 -6.87 7.85
C THR A 104 10.48 -8.31 7.35
N ARG A 105 11.73 -8.71 7.18
CA ARG A 105 12.10 -10.11 6.88
C ARG A 105 12.65 -10.75 8.14
N HIS A 106 11.84 -11.60 8.77
CA HIS A 106 12.27 -12.44 9.89
C HIS A 106 12.53 -13.88 9.40
N PRO A 107 13.73 -14.45 9.60
CA PRO A 107 14.04 -15.80 9.11
C PRO A 107 13.28 -16.93 9.85
N ASN A 108 12.72 -16.67 11.04
CA ASN A 108 12.06 -17.67 11.90
C ASN A 108 10.70 -17.23 12.46
N LEU A 109 10.08 -16.21 11.87
CA LEU A 109 8.70 -15.83 12.15
C LEU A 109 7.97 -15.81 10.81
N SER A 110 6.72 -16.28 10.77
CA SER A 110 5.87 -15.98 9.62
C SER A 110 5.89 -14.46 9.41
N PRO A 111 5.74 -13.95 8.17
CA PRO A 111 5.52 -12.54 7.97
C PRO A 111 4.30 -12.14 8.80
N THR A 112 4.52 -11.64 10.01
CA THR A 112 3.53 -10.84 10.71
C THR A 112 3.51 -9.59 9.90
N ASN A 113 2.51 -9.50 9.04
CA ASN A 113 2.13 -8.29 8.34
C ASN A 113 2.22 -7.17 9.36
N CYS A 114 3.21 -6.30 9.19
CA CYS A 114 3.23 -5.06 9.92
C CYS A 114 1.94 -4.38 9.48
N PHE A 115 0.96 -4.24 10.38
CA PHE A 115 -0.34 -3.62 10.12
C PHE A 115 -0.15 -2.35 9.32
N SER A 116 -0.26 -2.44 8.00
CA SER A 116 -0.42 -1.28 7.15
C SER A 116 -1.92 -1.03 7.15
N LEU A 117 -2.30 0.22 7.38
CA LEU A 117 -3.71 0.60 7.50
C LEU A 117 -4.50 0.29 6.22
N THR A 118 -3.81 0.07 5.09
CA THR A 118 -4.40 -0.35 3.82
C THR A 118 -4.36 -1.86 3.60
N ASP A 119 -3.39 -2.62 4.15
CA ASP A 119 -3.50 -4.10 4.12
C ASP A 119 -4.59 -4.59 5.03
N ASP A 120 -4.82 -4.01 6.20
CA ASP A 120 -5.93 -4.48 7.04
C ASP A 120 -7.30 -4.18 6.42
N PHE A 121 -7.36 -3.23 5.48
CA PHE A 121 -8.54 -2.94 4.68
C PHE A 121 -8.76 -4.00 3.57
N LEU A 122 -7.68 -4.57 3.02
CA LEU A 122 -7.72 -5.55 1.93
C LEU A 122 -7.53 -7.02 2.37
N LEU A 123 -6.87 -7.29 3.49
CA LEU A 123 -6.61 -8.65 3.98
C LEU A 123 -7.87 -9.28 4.60
N HIS A 124 -8.85 -8.45 4.97
CA HIS A 124 -10.18 -8.92 5.35
C HIS A 124 -11.13 -9.19 4.16
N LYS A 125 -10.66 -9.06 2.90
CA LYS A 125 -11.40 -9.43 1.67
C LYS A 125 -11.79 -10.91 1.56
N ALA A 126 -11.38 -11.79 2.48
CA ALA A 126 -11.58 -13.24 2.33
C ALA A 126 -12.10 -14.02 3.56
N GLN A 127 -12.48 -13.39 4.69
CA GLN A 127 -12.81 -14.17 5.91
C GLN A 127 -14.18 -13.94 6.58
N MET A 128 -15.13 -13.28 5.92
CA MET A 128 -16.54 -13.26 6.38
C MET A 128 -17.51 -13.66 5.26
N GLY A 129 -17.08 -14.55 4.36
CA GLY A 129 -17.97 -15.33 3.51
C GLY A 129 -18.34 -16.61 4.25
N GLY A 130 -19.39 -16.55 5.07
CA GLY A 130 -19.96 -17.66 5.85
C GLY A 130 -21.07 -17.17 6.76
#